data_AF-A0A2A4ECU6-F1
#
_entry.id   AF-A0A2A4ECU6-F1
#
_cell.length_a   1.000
_cell.length_b   1.000
_cell.length_c   1.000
_cell.angle_alpha   90.00
_cell.angle_beta   90.00
_cell.angle_gamma   90.00
#
_symmetry.space_group_name_H-M   'P 1'
#
loop_
_entity.id
_entity.type
_entity.pdbx_description
1 polymer ?
#
loop_
_entity_poly.entity_id
_entity_poly.type
_entity_poly.pdbx_seq_one_letter_code
_entity_poly.pdbx_strand_id
1 'polypeptide(L)'
;MDIPTVATSLAASLVASYVGVRYFTGPKIRAERSTLARQKLRDLVSPLRRDVREFRAGMRDDLRRDGTATPADGILAQQILHVAHDLSALARYRVGRRMNRIFSSGWMRVARLRDSSVPSADAVSASYSAALQLLDNRRSGEGARSYVDGLLHRALQKGANPRLLQRLERELFLLERAR
;
A
#
# COMPACT_ATOMS: atom_id res chain seq x y z
N MET A 1 -61.65 10.30 -20.42
CA MET A 1 -60.56 9.44 -20.90
C MET A 1 -59.52 9.40 -19.80
N ASP A 2 -59.56 8.34 -18.99
CA ASP A 2 -58.66 8.15 -17.85
C ASP A 2 -57.44 7.34 -18.29
N ILE A 3 -56.27 7.97 -18.22
CA ILE A 3 -54.99 7.26 -18.27
C ILE A 3 -54.21 7.70 -17.03
N PRO A 4 -54.23 6.90 -15.95
CA PRO A 4 -52.99 6.72 -15.20
C PRO A 4 -52.96 5.35 -14.49
N THR A 5 -52.71 4.26 -15.22
CA THR A 5 -52.40 2.97 -14.55
C THR A 5 -51.22 2.23 -15.19
N VAL A 6 -50.94 2.48 -16.47
CA VAL A 6 -49.84 1.82 -17.19
C VAL A 6 -48.50 2.55 -17.00
N ALA A 7 -48.50 3.87 -16.80
CA ALA A 7 -47.28 4.65 -16.60
C ALA A 7 -46.62 4.41 -15.22
N THR A 8 -47.44 4.13 -14.20
CA THR A 8 -46.98 3.92 -12.81
C THR A 8 -46.31 2.56 -12.60
N SER A 9 -46.72 1.54 -13.35
CA SER A 9 -46.19 0.17 -13.23
C SER A 9 -44.84 -0.03 -13.94
N LEU A 10 -44.59 0.68 -15.05
CA LEU A 10 -43.29 0.66 -15.74
C LEU A 10 -42.20 1.41 -14.96
N ALA A 11 -42.55 2.53 -14.31
CA ALA A 11 -41.62 3.28 -13.47
C ALA A 11 -41.20 2.51 -12.20
N ALA A 12 -42.14 1.80 -11.57
CA ALA A 12 -41.85 0.98 -10.39
C ALA A 12 -40.95 -0.23 -10.70
N SER A 13 -41.14 -0.90 -11.85
CA SER A 13 -40.31 -2.06 -12.25
C SER A 13 -38.87 -1.68 -12.63
N LEU A 14 -38.66 -0.50 -13.21
CA LEU A 14 -37.30 -0.01 -13.53
C LEU A 14 -36.52 0.40 -12.27
N VAL A 15 -37.17 1.04 -11.30
CA VAL A 15 -36.53 1.41 -10.03
C VAL A 15 -36.22 0.16 -9.19
N ALA A 16 -37.13 -0.82 -9.11
CA ALA A 16 -36.87 -2.08 -8.41
C ALA A 16 -35.74 -2.90 -9.07
N SER A 17 -35.63 -2.87 -10.40
CA SER A 17 -34.56 -3.56 -11.13
C SER A 17 -33.20 -2.86 -10.98
N TYR A 18 -33.15 -1.52 -10.99
CA TYR A 18 -31.91 -0.76 -10.79
C TYR A 18 -31.43 -0.80 -9.34
N VAL A 19 -32.34 -0.70 -8.36
CA VAL A 19 -32.02 -0.82 -6.93
C VAL A 19 -31.65 -2.26 -6.58
N GLY A 20 -32.37 -3.26 -7.10
CA GLY A 20 -32.07 -4.69 -6.89
C GLY A 20 -30.71 -5.11 -7.46
N VAL A 21 -30.37 -4.71 -8.68
CA VAL A 21 -29.05 -4.99 -9.27
C VAL A 21 -27.95 -4.27 -8.48
N ARG A 22 -28.14 -3.01 -8.06
CA ARG A 22 -27.13 -2.28 -7.27
C ARG A 22 -26.98 -2.79 -5.83
N TYR A 23 -28.05 -3.29 -5.21
CA TYR A 23 -28.03 -3.88 -3.87
C TYR A 23 -27.46 -5.29 -3.83
N PHE A 24 -27.64 -6.11 -4.88
CA PHE A 24 -27.12 -7.49 -4.90
C PHE A 24 -25.75 -7.62 -5.58
N THR A 25 -25.41 -6.78 -6.57
CA THR A 25 -24.08 -6.83 -7.23
C THR A 25 -23.05 -5.94 -6.54
N GLY A 26 -23.46 -4.83 -5.93
CA GLY A 26 -22.53 -3.91 -5.25
C GLY A 26 -21.76 -4.53 -4.08
N PRO A 27 -22.38 -5.34 -3.20
CA PRO A 27 -21.67 -6.09 -2.17
C PRO A 27 -20.79 -7.20 -2.73
N LYS A 28 -21.25 -7.92 -3.77
CA LYS A 28 -20.49 -8.99 -4.41
C LYS A 28 -19.24 -8.46 -5.11
N ILE A 29 -19.35 -7.39 -5.90
CA ILE A 29 -18.23 -6.70 -6.56
C ILE A 29 -17.25 -6.14 -5.52
N ARG A 30 -17.75 -5.58 -4.40
CA ARG A 30 -16.87 -5.13 -3.29
C ARG A 30 -16.15 -6.29 -2.60
N ALA A 31 -16.82 -7.42 -2.40
CA ALA A 31 -16.22 -8.62 -1.82
C ALA A 31 -15.15 -9.24 -2.75
N GLU A 32 -15.42 -9.30 -4.05
CA GLU A 32 -14.47 -9.75 -5.07
C GLU A 32 -13.24 -8.82 -5.14
N ARG A 33 -13.46 -7.50 -5.20
CA ARG A 33 -12.36 -6.51 -5.15
C ARG A 33 -11.54 -6.62 -3.88
N SER A 34 -12.17 -6.78 -2.73
CA SER A 34 -11.46 -6.96 -1.46
C SER A 34 -10.65 -8.26 -1.42
N THR A 35 -11.15 -9.33 -2.03
CA THR A 35 -10.43 -10.61 -2.14
C THR A 35 -9.22 -10.49 -3.06
N LEU A 36 -9.40 -9.89 -4.24
CA LEU A 36 -8.32 -9.59 -5.17
C LEU A 36 -7.28 -8.65 -4.56
N ALA A 37 -7.71 -7.64 -3.80
CA ALA A 37 -6.81 -6.73 -3.11
C ALA A 37 -5.95 -7.44 -2.06
N ARG A 38 -6.53 -8.36 -1.29
CA ARG A 38 -5.77 -9.20 -0.35
C ARG A 38 -4.77 -10.10 -1.04
N GLN A 39 -5.12 -10.65 -2.20
CA GLN A 39 -4.20 -11.45 -3.01
C GLN A 39 -3.05 -10.59 -3.53
N LYS A 40 -3.33 -9.46 -4.18
CA LYS A 40 -2.32 -8.52 -4.66
C LYS A 40 -1.41 -8.02 -3.53
N LEU A 41 -1.97 -7.74 -2.35
CA LEU A 41 -1.19 -7.33 -1.19
C LEU A 41 -0.22 -8.42 -0.76
N ARG A 42 -0.65 -9.69 -0.79
CA ARG A 42 0.21 -10.84 -0.51
C ARG A 42 1.29 -10.98 -1.57
N ASP A 43 0.96 -10.83 -2.85
CA ASP A 43 1.92 -10.98 -3.95
C ASP A 43 3.00 -9.89 -3.90
N LEU A 44 2.65 -8.68 -3.44
CA LEU A 44 3.61 -7.58 -3.22
C LEU A 44 4.50 -7.79 -1.99
N VAL A 45 3.96 -8.33 -0.89
CA VAL A 45 4.66 -8.39 0.41
C VAL A 45 5.43 -9.71 0.60
N SER A 46 4.98 -10.80 0.00
CA SER A 46 5.58 -12.13 0.17
C SER A 46 7.04 -12.21 -0.30
N PRO A 47 7.42 -11.62 -1.46
CA PRO A 47 8.83 -11.58 -1.88
C PRO A 47 9.69 -10.84 -0.85
N LEU A 48 9.28 -9.64 -0.44
CA LEU A 48 10.01 -8.85 0.57
C LEU A 48 10.17 -9.60 1.89
N ARG A 49 9.13 -10.31 2.35
CA ARG A 49 9.21 -11.12 3.57
C ARG A 49 10.17 -12.30 3.41
N ARG A 50 10.23 -12.93 2.23
CA ARG A 50 11.17 -14.01 1.92
C ARG A 50 12.60 -13.48 1.93
N ASP A 51 12.83 -12.38 1.22
CA ASP A 51 14.10 -11.67 1.14
C ASP A 51 14.63 -11.30 2.53
N VAL A 52 13.78 -10.76 3.42
CA VAL A 52 14.16 -10.44 4.81
C VAL A 52 14.53 -11.69 5.62
N ARG A 53 13.85 -12.83 5.41
CA ARG A 53 14.19 -14.09 6.07
C ARG A 53 15.53 -14.66 5.57
N GLU A 54 15.78 -14.54 4.28
CA GLU A 54 17.04 -14.95 3.66
C GLU A 54 18.20 -14.05 4.13
N PHE A 55 17.98 -12.74 4.27
CA PHE A 55 18.93 -11.81 4.87
C PHE A 55 19.28 -12.22 6.30
N ARG A 56 18.27 -12.55 7.12
CA ARG A 56 18.47 -13.03 8.49
C ARG A 56 19.29 -14.32 8.54
N ALA A 57 19.15 -15.18 7.54
CA ALA A 57 19.92 -16.42 7.42
C ALA A 57 21.33 -16.21 6.83
N GLY A 58 21.70 -14.97 6.47
CA GLY A 58 23.00 -14.65 5.87
C GLY A 58 23.10 -14.96 4.38
N MET A 59 21.98 -15.23 3.70
CA MET A 59 21.97 -15.63 2.28
C MET A 59 21.77 -14.45 1.31
N ARG A 60 21.44 -13.25 1.81
CA ARG A 60 21.07 -12.07 1.01
C ARG A 60 21.75 -10.78 1.45
N ASP A 61 23.08 -10.78 1.50
CA ASP A 61 23.83 -9.59 1.94
C ASP A 61 23.61 -8.34 1.05
N ASP A 62 23.08 -8.52 -0.17
CA ASP A 62 22.63 -7.49 -1.11
C ASP A 62 21.46 -6.63 -0.57
N LEU A 63 20.67 -7.13 0.37
CA LEU A 63 19.57 -6.38 0.99
C LEU A 63 20.04 -5.38 2.05
N ARG A 64 21.34 -5.40 2.39
CA ARG A 64 21.92 -4.52 3.40
C ARG A 64 21.76 -3.06 2.98
N ARG A 65 21.30 -2.22 3.91
CA ARG A 65 21.14 -0.78 3.69
C ARG A 65 22.33 -0.03 4.26
N ASP A 66 22.83 0.93 3.50
CA ASP A 66 23.91 1.85 3.86
C ASP A 66 23.41 3.10 4.61
N GLY A 67 22.10 3.18 4.87
CA GLY A 67 21.47 4.34 5.49
C GLY A 67 21.00 5.41 4.52
N THR A 68 21.06 5.15 3.21
CA THR A 68 20.44 5.99 2.19
C THR A 68 18.99 5.55 1.92
N ALA A 69 18.11 6.51 1.66
CA ALA A 69 16.72 6.23 1.26
C ALA A 69 16.70 5.77 -0.20
N THR A 70 15.94 4.71 -0.51
CA THR A 70 15.87 4.21 -1.89
C THR A 70 14.52 4.49 -2.54
N PRO A 71 14.47 4.94 -3.81
CA PRO A 71 13.21 5.14 -4.54
C PRO A 71 12.30 3.90 -4.53
N ALA A 72 12.89 2.70 -4.56
CA ALA A 72 12.18 1.43 -4.51
C ALA A 72 11.25 1.30 -3.29
N ASP A 73 11.65 1.84 -2.13
CA ASP A 73 10.83 1.81 -0.91
C ASP A 73 9.57 2.68 -1.06
N GLY A 74 9.69 3.83 -1.72
CA GLY A 74 8.58 4.70 -2.06
C GLY A 74 7.61 4.07 -3.06
N ILE A 75 8.15 3.42 -4.10
CA ILE A 75 7.37 2.70 -5.11
C ILE A 75 6.55 1.58 -4.46
N LEU A 76 7.21 0.74 -3.66
CA LEU A 76 6.56 -0.36 -2.96
C LEU A 76 5.50 0.16 -1.98
N ALA A 77 5.79 1.26 -1.26
CA ALA A 77 4.82 1.87 -0.38
C ALA A 77 3.56 2.35 -1.14
N GLN A 78 3.72 2.98 -2.30
CA GLN A 78 2.60 3.40 -3.13
C GLN A 78 1.78 2.22 -3.66
N GLN A 79 2.43 1.18 -4.18
CA GLN A 79 1.73 0.00 -4.69
C GLN A 79 0.86 -0.66 -3.60
N ILE A 80 1.39 -0.77 -2.38
CA ILE A 80 0.65 -1.33 -1.25
C ILE A 80 -0.52 -0.43 -0.85
N LEU A 81 -0.34 0.90 -0.82
CA LEU A 81 -1.43 1.84 -0.51
C LEU A 81 -2.54 1.79 -1.56
N HIS A 82 -2.16 1.75 -2.84
CA HIS A 82 -3.08 1.67 -3.96
C HIS A 82 -3.95 0.41 -3.86
N VAL A 83 -3.33 -0.75 -3.62
CA VAL A 83 -4.04 -2.02 -3.39
C VAL A 83 -4.92 -1.96 -2.13
N ALA A 84 -4.46 -1.30 -1.08
CA ALA A 84 -5.23 -1.16 0.17
C ALA A 84 -6.49 -0.29 0.01
N HIS A 85 -6.61 0.48 -1.07
CA HIS A 85 -7.82 1.25 -1.35
C HIS A 85 -9.04 0.33 -1.57
N ASP A 86 -8.85 -0.87 -2.11
CA ASP A 86 -9.95 -1.82 -2.34
C ASP A 86 -10.30 -2.67 -1.09
N LEU A 87 -9.64 -2.41 0.04
CA LEU A 87 -9.94 -3.07 1.32
C LEU A 87 -11.02 -2.32 2.13
N SER A 88 -11.56 -2.99 3.14
CA SER A 88 -12.44 -2.37 4.14
C SER A 88 -11.73 -1.22 4.85
N ALA A 89 -12.48 -0.22 5.35
CA ALA A 89 -11.91 0.93 6.05
C ALA A 89 -11.00 0.53 7.22
N LEU A 90 -11.40 -0.50 7.99
CA LEU A 90 -10.60 -1.02 9.10
C LEU A 90 -9.30 -1.67 8.63
N ALA A 91 -9.36 -2.48 7.56
CA ALA A 91 -8.18 -3.11 6.98
C ALA A 91 -7.24 -2.07 6.38
N ARG A 92 -7.77 -1.08 5.66
CA ARG A 92 -7.00 0.06 5.12
C ARG A 92 -6.29 0.85 6.22
N TYR A 93 -6.98 1.14 7.32
CA TYR A 93 -6.38 1.81 8.48
C TYR A 93 -5.23 0.97 9.08
N ARG A 94 -5.44 -0.34 9.27
CA ARG A 94 -4.41 -1.25 9.78
C ARG A 94 -3.20 -1.30 8.85
N VAL A 95 -3.41 -1.41 7.53
CA VAL A 95 -2.35 -1.37 6.52
C VAL A 95 -1.58 -0.06 6.64
N GLY A 96 -2.25 1.09 6.62
CA GLY A 96 -1.62 2.40 6.73
C GLY A 96 -0.77 2.56 8.01
N ARG A 97 -1.26 2.05 9.15
CA ARG A 97 -0.52 2.08 10.42
C ARG A 97 0.75 1.23 10.36
N ARG A 98 0.69 0.05 9.74
CA ARG A 98 1.85 -0.85 9.58
C ARG A 98 2.86 -0.28 8.61
N MET A 99 2.39 0.24 7.49
CA MET A 99 3.23 0.88 6.50
C MET A 99 3.99 2.08 7.04
N ASN A 100 3.36 2.93 7.87
CA ASN A 100 4.06 4.01 8.58
C ASN A 100 5.21 3.49 9.45
N ARG A 101 5.09 2.29 10.04
CA ARG A 101 6.16 1.66 10.83
C ARG A 101 7.25 1.06 9.96
N ILE A 102 6.86 0.38 8.87
CA ILE A 102 7.79 -0.32 7.97
C ILE A 102 8.61 0.68 7.16
N PHE A 103 7.93 1.59 6.46
CA PHE A 103 8.56 2.48 5.49
C PHE A 103 8.94 3.83 6.07
N SER A 104 8.33 4.30 7.18
CA SER A 104 8.40 5.67 7.75
C SER A 104 7.27 6.60 7.28
N SER A 105 7.10 7.74 7.97
CA SER A 105 6.13 8.77 7.60
C SER A 105 6.52 9.57 6.36
N GLY A 106 7.82 9.72 6.07
CA GLY A 106 8.32 10.43 4.89
C GLY A 106 7.84 9.74 3.61
N TRP A 107 8.15 8.44 3.48
CA TRP A 107 7.70 7.65 2.32
C TRP A 107 6.18 7.61 2.19
N MET A 108 5.48 7.50 3.31
CA MET A 108 4.03 7.44 3.32
C MET A 108 3.36 8.76 2.90
N ARG A 109 4.01 9.90 3.17
CA ARG A 109 3.55 11.20 2.67
C ARG A 109 3.68 11.28 1.15
N VAL A 110 4.83 10.89 0.61
CA VAL A 110 5.07 10.89 -0.84
C VAL A 110 4.12 9.93 -1.56
N ALA A 111 3.97 8.71 -1.04
CA ALA A 111 3.11 7.69 -1.62
C ALA A 111 1.63 8.11 -1.68
N ARG A 112 1.12 8.83 -0.66
CA ARG A 112 -0.24 9.36 -0.66
C ARG A 112 -0.46 10.52 -1.63
N LEU A 113 0.55 11.37 -1.80
CA LEU A 113 0.48 12.50 -2.74
C LEU A 113 0.49 12.04 -4.21
N ARG A 114 1.01 10.83 -4.46
CA ARG A 114 1.21 10.28 -5.81
C ARG A 114 0.23 9.16 -6.18
N ASP A 115 -0.84 8.95 -5.41
CA ASP A 115 -1.91 7.96 -5.69
C ASP A 115 -2.72 8.26 -6.98
N SER A 116 -2.31 9.29 -7.73
CA SER A 116 -2.95 9.75 -8.96
C SER A 116 -2.10 9.38 -10.20
N SER A 117 -2.55 8.37 -10.95
CA SER A 117 -2.38 8.26 -12.40
C SER A 117 -0.96 8.38 -12.99
N VAL A 118 0.01 7.52 -12.62
CA VAL A 118 1.30 7.45 -13.34
C VAL A 118 1.41 6.14 -14.14
N PRO A 119 1.66 6.17 -15.47
CA PRO A 119 1.38 5.01 -16.34
C PRO A 119 2.56 4.03 -16.54
N SER A 120 3.78 4.35 -16.11
CA SER A 120 4.95 3.47 -16.30
C SER A 120 5.88 3.41 -15.09
N ALA A 121 6.46 2.23 -14.83
CA ALA A 121 7.36 1.99 -13.70
C ALA A 121 8.57 2.94 -13.68
N ASP A 122 9.10 3.29 -14.87
CA ASP A 122 10.23 4.21 -15.02
C ASP A 122 9.85 5.65 -14.67
N ALA A 123 8.65 6.11 -15.07
CA ALA A 123 8.14 7.43 -14.70
C ALA A 123 7.88 7.52 -13.18
N VAL A 124 7.38 6.44 -12.58
CA VAL A 124 7.21 6.34 -11.13
C VAL A 124 8.58 6.43 -10.44
N SER A 125 9.57 5.64 -10.87
CA SER A 125 10.93 5.64 -10.32
C SER A 125 11.61 7.01 -10.42
N ALA A 126 11.58 7.65 -11.60
CA ALA A 126 12.10 8.99 -11.81
C ALA A 126 11.43 10.03 -10.91
N SER A 127 10.11 9.90 -10.66
CA SER A 127 9.36 10.80 -9.78
C SER A 127 9.72 10.66 -8.30
N TYR A 128 10.10 9.46 -7.85
CA TYR A 128 10.60 9.21 -6.50
C TYR A 128 12.03 9.67 -6.33
N SER A 129 12.88 9.48 -7.34
CA SER A 129 14.23 10.05 -7.37
C SER A 129 14.18 11.59 -7.32
N ALA A 130 13.28 12.22 -8.08
CA ALA A 130 13.06 13.67 -8.02
C ALA A 130 12.50 14.13 -6.67
N ALA A 131 11.63 13.34 -6.03
CA ALA A 131 11.16 13.64 -4.67
C ALA A 131 12.32 13.62 -3.68
N LEU A 132 13.18 12.59 -3.72
CA LEU A 132 14.40 12.51 -2.90
C LEU A 132 15.35 13.68 -3.15
N GLN A 133 15.57 14.09 -4.40
CA GLN A 133 16.40 15.26 -4.73
C GLN A 133 15.81 16.58 -4.18
N LEU A 134 14.50 16.77 -4.29
CA LEU A 134 13.82 17.94 -3.71
C LEU A 134 13.89 17.98 -2.18
N LEU A 135 13.99 16.82 -1.54
CA LEU A 135 14.15 16.69 -0.08
C LEU A 135 15.60 16.91 0.36
N ASP A 136 16.57 16.42 -0.42
CA ASP A 136 17.99 16.64 -0.18
C ASP A 136 18.37 18.13 -0.33
N ASN A 137 17.71 18.83 -1.26
CA ASN A 137 17.83 20.28 -1.42
C ASN A 137 17.17 21.08 -0.27
N ARG A 138 16.15 20.53 0.40
CA ARG A 138 15.54 21.11 1.61
C ARG A 138 16.26 20.59 2.84
N ARG A 139 17.52 20.98 3.01
CA ARG A 139 18.36 20.64 4.16
C ARG A 139 17.78 21.15 5.48
N SER A 140 16.88 20.37 6.06
CA SER A 140 16.76 20.19 7.50
C SER A 140 17.00 18.70 7.77
N GLY A 141 17.93 18.39 8.68
CA GLY A 141 18.30 17.00 8.98
C GLY A 141 17.11 16.10 9.38
N GLU A 142 16.00 16.69 9.82
CA GLU A 142 14.73 15.98 10.08
C GLU A 142 14.04 15.46 8.82
N GLY A 143 14.13 16.18 7.69
CA GLY A 143 13.50 15.79 6.43
C GLY A 143 14.08 14.48 5.89
N ALA A 144 15.40 14.39 5.79
CA ALA A 144 16.11 13.21 5.30
C ALA A 144 15.95 11.99 6.24
N ARG A 145 16.03 12.21 7.57
CA ARG A 145 15.82 11.15 8.58
C ARG A 145 14.44 10.49 8.45
N SER A 146 13.43 11.30 8.13
CA SER A 146 12.06 10.81 8.00
C SER A 146 11.83 9.77 6.91
N TYR A 147 12.78 9.51 5.99
CA TYR A 147 12.71 8.46 4.95
C TYR A 147 13.47 7.18 5.33
N VAL A 148 14.44 7.28 6.24
CA VAL A 148 15.31 6.17 6.67
C VAL A 148 14.98 5.67 8.08
N ASP A 149 14.07 6.34 8.79
CA ASP A 149 13.60 5.94 10.13
C ASP A 149 12.63 4.73 10.10
N GLY A 150 12.29 4.22 8.93
CA GLY A 150 11.45 3.03 8.76
C GLY A 150 12.09 1.79 9.39
N LEU A 151 11.28 0.83 9.84
CA LEU A 151 11.79 -0.48 10.28
C LEU A 151 12.56 -1.18 9.17
N LEU A 152 12.18 -0.99 7.90
CA LEU A 152 12.86 -1.59 6.76
C LEU A 152 14.33 -1.16 6.70
N HIS A 153 14.59 0.14 6.76
CA HIS A 153 15.95 0.68 6.78
C HIS A 153 16.71 0.30 8.04
N ARG A 154 16.12 0.53 9.23
CA ARG A 154 16.79 0.29 10.50
C ARG A 154 17.12 -1.17 10.77
N ALA A 155 16.29 -2.11 10.30
CA ALA A 155 16.51 -3.53 10.49
C ALA A 155 17.55 -4.13 9.52
N LEU A 156 17.72 -3.51 8.35
CA LEU A 156 18.64 -3.97 7.30
C LEU A 156 19.98 -3.21 7.31
N GLN A 157 20.18 -2.28 8.25
CA GLN A 157 21.46 -1.59 8.43
C GLN A 157 22.56 -2.53 8.96
N LYS A 158 23.81 -2.22 8.61
CA LYS A 158 24.97 -2.93 9.17
C LYS A 158 24.99 -2.77 10.69
N GLY A 159 25.11 -3.88 11.42
CA GLY A 159 25.09 -3.88 12.89
C GLY A 159 23.70 -3.63 13.51
N ALA A 160 22.63 -3.72 12.72
CA ALA A 160 21.27 -3.58 13.23
C ALA A 160 20.96 -4.61 14.33
N ASN A 161 20.17 -4.19 15.32
CA ASN A 161 19.74 -5.05 16.41
C ASN A 161 18.86 -6.20 15.86
N PRO A 162 19.15 -7.48 16.17
CA PRO A 162 18.35 -8.63 15.72
C PRO A 162 16.85 -8.52 16.05
N ARG A 163 16.49 -7.81 17.13
CA ARG A 163 15.09 -7.55 17.51
C ARG A 163 14.35 -6.69 16.48
N LEU A 164 15.05 -5.78 15.79
CA LEU A 164 14.46 -4.96 14.72
C LEU A 164 14.10 -5.82 13.51
N LEU A 165 14.95 -6.77 13.17
CA LEU A 165 14.72 -7.71 12.07
C LEU A 165 13.53 -8.63 12.36
N GLN A 166 13.45 -9.19 13.57
CA GLN A 166 12.27 -9.94 14.01
C GLN A 166 10.99 -9.11 13.99
N ARG A 167 11.08 -7.83 14.38
CA ARG A 167 9.94 -6.91 14.36
C ARG A 167 9.51 -6.59 12.92
N LEU A 168 10.46 -6.40 12.00
CA LEU A 168 10.18 -6.20 10.59
C LEU A 168 9.46 -7.41 9.99
N GLU A 169 9.99 -8.62 10.21
CA GLU A 169 9.36 -9.87 9.76
C GLU A 169 7.91 -10.00 10.29
N ARG A 170 7.69 -9.66 11.56
CA ARG A 170 6.34 -9.68 12.17
C ARG A 170 5.42 -8.66 11.52
N GLU A 171 5.87 -7.43 11.27
CA GLU A 171 5.04 -6.40 10.64
C GLU A 171 4.71 -6.77 9.18
N LEU A 172 5.66 -7.35 8.43
CA LEU A 172 5.45 -7.85 7.07
C LEU A 172 4.45 -9.03 7.06
N PHE A 173 4.57 -9.98 7.98
CA PHE A 173 3.60 -11.07 8.13
C PHE A 173 2.18 -10.56 8.40
N LEU A 174 2.06 -9.55 9.27
CA LEU A 174 0.75 -8.98 9.60
C LEU A 174 0.19 -8.08 8.49
N LEU A 175 1.05 -7.50 7.66
CA LEU A 175 0.67 -6.77 6.46
C LEU A 175 0.15 -7.72 5.38
N GLU A 176 0.86 -8.83 5.13
CA GLU A 176 0.46 -9.91 4.23
C GLU A 176 -0.92 -10.50 4.59
N ARG A 177 -1.23 -10.57 5.89
CA ARG A 177 -2.48 -11.12 6.42
C ARG A 177 -3.54 -10.07 6.74
N ALA A 178 -3.47 -8.87 6.17
CA ALA A 178 -4.45 -7.81 6.44
C ALA A 178 -5.89 -8.30 6.15
N ARG A 179 -6.60 -8.68 7.22
CA ARG A 179 -8.01 -9.10 7.21
C ARG A 179 -8.91 -7.89 7.42
#